data_AF-A0A956REX6-F1
#
_entry.id   AF-A0A956REX6-F1
#
_cell.length_a   1.000
_cell.length_b   1.000
_cell.length_c   1.000
_cell.angle_alpha   90.00
_cell.angle_beta   90.00
_cell.angle_gamma   90.00
#
_symmetry.space_group_name_H-M   'P 1'
#
loop_
_entity.id
_entity.type
_entity.pdbx_description
1 polymer ?
#
loop_
_entity_poly.entity_id
_entity_poly.type
_entity_poly.pdbx_seq_one_letter_code
_entity_poly.pdbx_strand_id
1 'polypeptide(L)'
;MALLVSGCIIVSNPDFIDTDSSSSGASATTSATTSATTSATSGMSVTTSATSSTTDSTTNGTTGTTTNSTSSTTEGSAGSTTGPAQCGNGVLEQGEECDDGNADNTDDCVTGCTAASCGDGYVWAGTEACDDGDDDNADLCTTLCTPPSCDDGLISGLETDVDCGGSCEGCALGDSCVDSGDCAGSVCAANVCALALDCLEVQTLDPAAASGVYALDPDGMGGDASFSAFCDMDNNGGGWTLVLKANGSTPTFTYHDPLWTNDQLLNEDAPDFDHTEAKLPGWLSISFDQIMVGLEYPINVNQDPPNMNYIVIDEAQPSMFALMSLDLQLVTANTREEWKSLIAGSSLETSIEEGGFNIHPAPEQYAAVRIGMIADDDAVMNCCNTPDSRIGIGGHGTTCNDPNFSTGNFAGCSADNGVKFLTAYGAVFVR
;
A
#
# COMPACT_ATOMS: atom_id res chain seq x y z
N MET A 1 -52.20 18.66 -19.77
CA MET A 1 -52.76 17.35 -19.38
C MET A 1 -52.17 17.04 -18.02
N ALA A 2 -52.98 17.01 -16.96
CA ALA A 2 -52.46 16.91 -15.59
C ALA A 2 -52.26 15.43 -15.21
N LEU A 3 -51.10 15.09 -14.68
CA LEU A 3 -50.92 13.92 -13.83
C LEU A 3 -50.68 14.40 -12.40
N LEU A 4 -51.44 13.83 -11.47
CA LEU A 4 -51.32 14.10 -10.04
C LEU A 4 -50.18 13.24 -9.48
N VAL A 5 -49.11 13.88 -9.01
CA VAL A 5 -48.18 13.23 -8.07
C VAL A 5 -48.78 13.37 -6.68
N SER A 6 -49.38 12.29 -6.18
CA SER A 6 -49.91 12.25 -4.81
C SER A 6 -48.79 11.85 -3.85
N GLY A 7 -48.11 12.83 -3.26
CA GLY A 7 -47.14 12.56 -2.21
C GLY A 7 -47.81 12.02 -0.95
N CYS A 8 -47.24 10.97 -0.35
CA CYS A 8 -47.60 10.55 1.00
C CYS A 8 -46.86 11.44 2.00
N ILE A 9 -47.61 12.18 2.82
CA ILE A 9 -47.04 13.03 3.88
C ILE A 9 -46.82 12.14 5.11
N ILE A 10 -45.57 11.95 5.51
CA ILE A 10 -45.25 11.31 6.79
C ILE A 10 -45.69 12.26 7.91
N VAL A 11 -46.71 11.85 8.66
CA VAL A 11 -47.14 12.53 9.88
C VAL A 11 -46.35 11.92 11.04
N SER A 12 -45.29 12.61 11.46
CA SER A 12 -44.62 12.32 12.73
C SER A 12 -45.54 12.68 13.89
N ASN A 13 -45.94 11.70 14.70
CA ASN A 13 -46.60 11.93 15.98
C ASN A 13 -45.80 11.23 17.10
N PRO A 14 -45.02 11.98 17.90
CA PRO A 14 -44.22 11.42 18.98
C PRO A 14 -45.04 11.36 20.27
N ASP A 15 -45.52 10.19 20.66
CA ASP A 15 -46.06 9.94 22.00
C ASP A 15 -46.06 8.42 22.30
N PHE A 16 -44.93 7.89 22.77
CA PHE A 16 -44.96 6.76 23.68
C PHE A 16 -43.91 6.93 24.77
N ILE A 17 -44.40 7.13 25.99
CA ILE A 17 -43.62 7.12 27.21
C ILE A 17 -43.49 5.66 27.62
N ASP A 18 -42.26 5.18 27.84
CA ASP A 18 -42.05 4.20 28.89
C ASP A 18 -41.03 4.71 29.90
N THR A 19 -41.29 4.38 31.15
CA THR A 19 -40.56 4.84 32.32
C THR A 19 -39.86 3.66 32.95
N ASP A 20 -38.52 3.67 32.99
CA ASP A 20 -37.90 3.51 34.31
C ASP A 20 -36.49 4.08 34.42
N SER A 21 -36.11 4.35 35.67
CA SER A 21 -35.00 5.22 36.03
C SER A 21 -33.66 4.52 36.24
N SER A 22 -32.57 5.17 35.82
CA SER A 22 -31.51 5.54 36.80
C SER A 22 -30.59 6.65 36.26
N SER A 23 -30.15 7.52 37.18
CA SER A 23 -29.47 8.78 36.87
C SER A 23 -27.95 8.71 36.97
N SER A 24 -27.24 9.25 35.98
CA SER A 24 -26.28 10.37 36.11
C SER A 24 -25.46 10.53 34.81
N GLY A 25 -25.02 11.71 34.37
CA GLY A 25 -25.20 13.04 34.95
C GLY A 25 -24.00 13.96 34.75
N ALA A 26 -23.62 14.28 33.51
CA ALA A 26 -22.68 15.36 33.18
C ALA A 26 -22.95 15.91 31.76
N SER A 27 -22.72 17.21 31.56
CA SER A 27 -23.04 17.93 30.31
C SER A 27 -21.97 18.99 29.99
N ALA A 28 -21.50 19.01 28.74
CA ALA A 28 -20.71 20.07 28.10
C ALA A 28 -20.74 19.79 26.57
N THR A 29 -21.61 20.36 25.74
CA THR A 29 -21.75 21.76 25.29
C THR A 29 -20.61 22.24 24.37
N THR A 30 -20.89 22.29 23.05
CA THR A 30 -20.29 23.16 21.99
C THR A 30 -18.77 23.08 21.74
N SER A 31 -18.28 22.92 20.50
CA SER A 31 -18.52 23.86 19.39
C SER A 31 -18.13 23.29 18.03
N ALA A 32 -18.94 23.56 16.99
CA ALA A 32 -18.51 23.41 15.61
C ALA A 32 -17.74 24.67 15.16
N THR A 33 -16.65 24.49 14.39
CA THR A 33 -15.97 25.61 13.73
C THR A 33 -15.71 25.26 12.26
N THR A 34 -16.51 25.84 11.38
CA THR A 34 -16.24 25.88 9.92
C THR A 34 -15.12 26.88 9.62
N SER A 35 -14.19 26.55 8.73
CA SER A 35 -13.42 27.54 7.96
C SER A 35 -12.97 26.92 6.64
N ALA A 36 -13.09 27.70 5.56
CA ALA A 36 -12.84 27.25 4.20
C ALA A 36 -11.78 28.13 3.51
N THR A 37 -11.21 27.58 2.43
CA THR A 37 -10.46 28.26 1.37
C THR A 37 -9.17 29.02 1.71
N THR A 38 -8.09 28.69 0.99
CA THR A 38 -7.59 29.57 -0.09
C THR A 38 -6.69 28.80 -1.06
N SER A 39 -6.93 28.99 -2.36
CA SER A 39 -6.02 28.56 -3.43
C SER A 39 -4.95 29.64 -3.67
N ALA A 40 -3.75 29.23 -4.09
CA ALA A 40 -2.76 30.14 -4.68
C ALA A 40 -2.08 29.47 -5.89
N THR A 41 -1.79 30.25 -6.93
CA THR A 41 -1.31 29.78 -8.23
C THR A 41 -0.07 30.55 -8.68
N SER A 42 1.01 29.85 -8.99
CA SER A 42 2.16 30.31 -9.81
C SER A 42 3.00 29.05 -10.14
N GLY A 43 3.55 28.80 -11.32
CA GLY A 43 3.62 29.59 -12.54
C GLY A 43 4.99 30.25 -12.74
N MET A 44 5.86 29.65 -13.57
CA MET A 44 6.64 30.26 -14.66
C MET A 44 7.94 29.48 -15.00
N SER A 45 8.09 29.09 -16.28
CA SER A 45 9.30 28.85 -17.12
C SER A 45 10.62 28.38 -16.48
N VAL A 46 11.24 27.26 -16.88
CA VAL A 46 11.76 26.88 -18.22
C VAL A 46 12.75 27.89 -18.83
N THR A 47 14.05 27.57 -18.77
CA THR A 47 15.07 28.12 -19.68
C THR A 47 16.01 27.03 -20.16
N THR A 48 15.98 26.76 -21.45
CA THR A 48 16.96 25.95 -22.19
C THR A 48 18.27 26.72 -22.40
N SER A 49 19.41 26.04 -22.34
CA SER A 49 20.61 26.44 -23.11
C SER A 49 21.51 25.24 -23.37
N ALA A 50 21.57 24.84 -24.65
CA ALA A 50 22.64 24.00 -25.16
C ALA A 50 23.74 24.91 -25.78
N THR A 51 24.91 24.34 -26.08
CA THR A 51 25.57 24.39 -27.42
C THR A 51 27.11 24.51 -27.33
N SER A 52 27.78 23.47 -27.84
CA SER A 52 29.11 23.42 -28.49
C SER A 52 30.36 23.87 -27.70
N SER A 53 31.44 23.09 -27.61
CA SER A 53 32.18 22.28 -28.61
C SER A 53 32.95 23.10 -29.65
N THR A 54 34.27 23.19 -29.49
CA THR A 54 35.20 23.55 -30.57
C THR A 54 36.42 22.62 -30.56
N THR A 55 36.57 21.88 -31.65
CA THR A 55 37.85 21.35 -32.16
C THR A 55 38.79 22.52 -32.50
N ASP A 56 40.09 22.40 -32.81
CA ASP A 56 40.83 21.33 -33.49
C ASP A 56 42.37 21.59 -33.39
N SER A 57 43.16 20.73 -34.02
CA SER A 57 44.46 21.01 -34.67
C SER A 57 45.76 20.85 -33.87
N THR A 58 46.22 19.60 -33.89
CA THR A 58 47.62 19.14 -33.94
C THR A 58 48.59 20.05 -34.73
N THR A 59 49.89 20.03 -34.37
CA THR A 59 50.96 19.86 -35.39
C THR A 59 52.25 19.29 -34.78
N ASN A 60 53.07 18.66 -35.61
CA ASN A 60 54.19 17.80 -35.23
C ASN A 60 55.51 18.25 -35.92
N GLY A 61 56.66 18.00 -35.27
CA GLY A 61 57.99 18.01 -35.90
C GLY A 61 58.77 19.32 -35.82
N THR A 62 60.10 19.35 -36.01
CA THR A 62 61.09 18.26 -36.19
C THR A 62 62.51 18.81 -35.93
N THR A 63 63.33 18.01 -35.24
CA THR A 63 64.81 17.90 -35.26
C THR A 63 65.68 19.06 -35.78
N GLY A 64 66.65 19.49 -34.96
CA GLY A 64 67.78 20.34 -35.39
C GLY A 64 69.08 20.05 -34.61
N THR A 65 69.91 19.14 -35.12
CA THR A 65 71.19 18.75 -34.50
C THR A 65 72.35 19.63 -34.98
N THR A 66 73.12 20.23 -34.08
CA THR A 66 74.51 20.64 -34.36
C THR A 66 75.44 20.36 -33.19
N THR A 67 76.51 19.63 -33.47
CA THR A 67 77.59 19.26 -32.55
C THR A 67 78.55 20.42 -32.27
N ASN A 68 79.04 20.54 -31.03
CA ASN A 68 80.48 20.80 -30.82
C ASN A 68 80.95 20.30 -29.44
N SER A 69 82.16 19.74 -29.39
CA SER A 69 82.76 19.19 -28.16
C SER A 69 83.76 20.15 -27.54
N THR A 70 83.72 20.33 -26.22
CA THR A 70 84.89 20.75 -25.42
C THR A 70 84.83 20.07 -24.04
N SER A 71 85.94 19.52 -23.57
CA SER A 71 86.06 18.86 -22.25
C SER A 71 86.59 19.80 -21.17
N SER A 72 86.40 19.39 -19.90
CA SER A 72 86.97 19.98 -18.66
C SER A 72 86.40 21.35 -18.26
N THR A 73 86.27 21.70 -16.97
CA THR A 73 86.91 21.16 -15.75
C THR A 73 85.93 20.94 -14.59
N THR A 74 86.31 20.07 -13.65
CA THR A 74 85.74 20.01 -12.30
C THR A 74 86.08 21.28 -11.51
N GLU A 75 85.08 21.94 -10.91
CA GLU A 75 85.21 22.60 -9.60
C GLU A 75 83.92 22.39 -8.81
N GLY A 76 84.05 21.95 -7.56
CA GLY A 76 82.91 21.79 -6.66
C GLY A 76 82.52 23.15 -6.08
N SER A 77 81.23 23.47 -6.12
CA SER A 77 80.65 24.60 -5.40
C SER A 77 79.54 24.08 -4.51
N ALA A 78 79.71 24.21 -3.19
CA ALA A 78 78.62 24.03 -2.23
C ALA A 78 77.68 25.25 -2.37
N GLY A 79 76.84 25.21 -3.39
CA GLY A 79 75.82 26.22 -3.65
C GLY A 79 74.67 26.07 -2.68
N SER A 80 74.36 27.14 -1.95
CA SER A 80 73.14 27.24 -1.14
C SER A 80 71.93 27.05 -2.06
N THR A 81 71.22 25.92 -1.91
CA THR A 81 70.00 25.63 -2.67
C THR A 81 68.92 26.64 -2.30
N THR A 82 68.66 27.55 -3.25
CA THR A 82 67.49 28.42 -3.31
C THR A 82 66.97 28.43 -4.76
N GLY A 83 67.01 27.23 -5.38
CA GLY A 83 66.15 26.96 -6.51
C GLY A 83 64.69 26.89 -6.03
N PRO A 84 63.70 26.97 -6.95
CA PRO A 84 62.37 26.50 -6.62
C PRO A 84 62.45 25.01 -6.26
N ALA A 85 61.72 24.58 -5.24
CA ALA A 85 61.65 23.18 -4.84
C ALA A 85 61.28 22.32 -6.05
N GLN A 86 62.01 21.22 -6.26
CA GLN A 86 61.93 20.42 -7.49
C GLN A 86 61.37 19.03 -7.17
N CYS A 87 60.05 18.93 -7.09
CA CYS A 87 59.39 17.67 -6.80
C CYS A 87 59.85 16.52 -7.71
N GLY A 88 60.10 15.35 -7.13
CA GLY A 88 60.52 14.16 -7.85
C GLY A 88 62.02 14.05 -8.12
N ASN A 89 62.87 14.71 -7.32
CA ASN A 89 64.32 14.69 -7.48
C ASN A 89 65.02 13.67 -6.54
N GLY A 90 64.29 13.13 -5.57
CA GLY A 90 64.75 12.16 -4.58
C GLY A 90 65.32 12.81 -3.32
N VAL A 91 65.02 14.09 -3.08
CA VAL A 91 65.51 14.86 -1.92
C VAL A 91 64.40 15.76 -1.41
N LEU A 92 63.81 15.38 -0.28
CA LEU A 92 62.82 16.18 0.46
C LEU A 92 63.40 17.56 0.85
N GLU A 93 62.97 18.61 0.16
CA GLU A 93 63.36 20.00 0.39
C GLU A 93 62.41 20.75 1.36
N GLN A 94 62.77 21.98 1.75
CA GLN A 94 61.93 22.78 2.66
C GLN A 94 60.68 23.31 1.94
N GLY A 95 59.53 22.73 2.27
CA GLY A 95 58.22 23.10 1.73
C GLY A 95 57.53 21.96 0.98
N GLU A 96 58.22 20.85 0.78
CA GLU A 96 57.68 19.58 0.27
C GLU A 96 57.21 18.71 1.45
N GLU A 97 56.15 17.93 1.25
CA GLU A 97 55.64 16.92 2.19
C GLU A 97 56.25 15.54 1.94
N CYS A 98 56.53 15.24 0.67
CA CYS A 98 57.16 14.03 0.16
C CYS A 98 58.14 14.35 -0.98
N ASP A 99 59.02 13.40 -1.33
CA ASP A 99 59.70 13.28 -2.64
C ASP A 99 60.19 11.83 -2.75
N ASP A 100 59.64 11.06 -3.70
CA ASP A 100 59.99 9.64 -3.94
C ASP A 100 61.04 9.42 -5.05
N GLY A 101 61.50 10.51 -5.68
CA GLY A 101 62.48 10.47 -6.76
C GLY A 101 61.91 10.31 -8.16
N ASN A 102 60.61 10.49 -8.37
CA ASN A 102 60.02 10.49 -9.70
C ASN A 102 58.80 11.43 -9.86
N ALA A 103 58.08 11.34 -10.97
CA ALA A 103 56.98 12.23 -11.34
C ALA A 103 55.79 11.48 -11.93
N ASP A 104 55.65 10.21 -11.55
CA ASP A 104 54.37 9.52 -11.56
C ASP A 104 53.48 10.16 -10.46
N ASN A 105 52.17 9.95 -10.53
CA ASN A 105 51.24 10.35 -9.46
C ASN A 105 50.50 9.13 -8.91
N THR A 106 50.99 7.92 -9.21
CA THR A 106 50.37 6.66 -8.79
C THR A 106 51.17 5.93 -7.71
N ASP A 107 52.17 6.59 -7.13
CA ASP A 107 52.98 6.14 -6.01
C ASP A 107 52.96 7.16 -4.85
N ASP A 108 53.97 7.16 -3.98
CA ASP A 108 53.88 7.77 -2.64
C ASP A 108 53.81 9.32 -2.64
N CYS A 109 54.05 9.99 -3.77
CA CYS A 109 54.13 11.44 -3.87
C CYS A 109 53.52 12.00 -5.18
N VAL A 110 52.47 12.83 -5.09
CA VAL A 110 51.80 13.38 -6.27
C VAL A 110 52.36 14.76 -6.69
N THR A 111 52.03 15.16 -7.92
CA THR A 111 52.43 16.45 -8.53
C THR A 111 52.14 17.63 -7.62
N GLY A 112 53.19 18.25 -7.08
CA GLY A 112 53.11 19.32 -6.08
C GLY A 112 53.87 19.01 -4.80
N CYS A 113 54.36 17.77 -4.65
CA CYS A 113 55.05 17.26 -3.47
C CYS A 113 54.18 17.28 -2.21
N THR A 114 52.92 16.90 -2.42
CA THR A 114 51.95 16.47 -1.41
C THR A 114 51.95 14.94 -1.38
N ALA A 115 51.88 14.34 -0.19
CA ALA A 115 51.81 12.89 -0.09
C ALA A 115 50.51 12.39 -0.75
N ALA A 116 50.57 11.25 -1.45
CA ALA A 116 49.39 10.68 -2.08
C ALA A 116 48.30 10.37 -1.03
N SER A 117 47.07 10.75 -1.34
CA SER A 117 45.93 10.52 -0.45
C SER A 117 44.60 10.57 -1.20
N CYS A 118 43.75 9.59 -0.91
CA CYS A 118 42.34 9.58 -1.28
C CYS A 118 41.67 10.96 -1.26
N GLY A 119 41.08 11.34 -2.40
CA GLY A 119 40.49 12.65 -2.67
C GLY A 119 41.46 13.66 -3.32
N ASP A 120 42.69 13.28 -3.69
CA ASP A 120 43.66 14.21 -4.30
C ASP A 120 43.60 14.31 -5.85
N GLY A 121 42.84 13.41 -6.48
CA GLY A 121 42.65 13.33 -7.93
C GLY A 121 43.56 12.32 -8.63
N TYR A 122 44.37 11.55 -7.89
CA TYR A 122 45.29 10.54 -8.44
C TYR A 122 45.26 9.23 -7.65
N VAL A 123 45.05 8.10 -8.34
CA VAL A 123 44.97 6.78 -7.72
C VAL A 123 46.34 6.29 -7.25
N TRP A 124 46.55 6.15 -5.93
CA TRP A 124 47.75 5.54 -5.35
C TRP A 124 47.78 4.02 -5.58
N ALA A 125 48.53 3.59 -6.59
CA ALA A 125 48.48 2.23 -7.13
C ALA A 125 48.91 1.15 -6.12
N GLY A 126 47.94 0.32 -5.73
CA GLY A 126 48.15 -0.79 -4.79
C GLY A 126 47.78 -0.44 -3.34
N THR A 127 47.47 0.83 -3.06
CA THR A 127 46.80 1.27 -1.82
C THR A 127 45.32 1.52 -2.11
N GLU A 128 45.02 2.20 -3.21
CA GLU A 128 43.69 2.70 -3.59
C GLU A 128 43.18 1.96 -4.85
N ALA A 129 41.86 1.80 -4.96
CA ALA A 129 41.20 1.16 -6.11
C ALA A 129 40.62 2.17 -7.10
N CYS A 130 40.30 3.38 -6.63
CA CYS A 130 39.87 4.54 -7.39
C CYS A 130 40.27 5.82 -6.64
N ASP A 131 40.14 6.96 -7.31
CA ASP A 131 40.17 8.33 -6.79
C ASP A 131 39.55 9.22 -7.88
N ASP A 132 38.57 10.05 -7.56
CA ASP A 132 37.93 11.03 -8.43
C ASP A 132 38.12 12.50 -7.97
N GLY A 133 38.85 12.71 -6.87
CA GLY A 133 39.35 14.02 -6.45
C GLY A 133 38.46 14.86 -5.53
N ASP A 134 37.51 14.24 -4.83
CA ASP A 134 36.86 14.86 -3.66
C ASP A 134 36.48 13.85 -2.54
N ASP A 135 35.61 14.28 -1.61
CA ASP A 135 35.21 13.56 -0.39
C ASP A 135 33.70 13.16 -0.42
N ASP A 136 33.06 13.14 -1.60
CA ASP A 136 31.71 12.58 -1.74
C ASP A 136 31.76 11.04 -1.73
N ASN A 137 30.62 10.39 -1.47
CA ASN A 137 30.46 8.94 -1.67
C ASN A 137 29.43 8.64 -2.78
N ALA A 138 28.67 9.65 -3.24
CA ALA A 138 27.54 9.49 -4.15
C ALA A 138 27.93 9.42 -5.64
N ASP A 139 29.23 9.33 -5.98
CA ASP A 139 29.74 9.29 -7.34
C ASP A 139 30.56 8.02 -7.66
N LEU A 140 31.81 8.11 -8.12
CA LEU A 140 32.53 6.98 -8.72
C LEU A 140 33.53 6.32 -7.76
N CYS A 141 33.91 7.01 -6.70
CA CYS A 141 34.78 6.53 -5.65
C CYS A 141 34.25 6.96 -4.28
N THR A 142 34.40 6.09 -3.28
CA THR A 142 34.08 6.45 -1.91
C THR A 142 35.27 7.11 -1.22
N THR A 143 35.02 7.81 -0.12
CA THR A 143 36.00 8.28 0.88
C THR A 143 36.91 7.19 1.49
N LEU A 144 36.72 5.91 1.14
CA LEU A 144 37.63 4.79 1.45
C LEU A 144 38.53 4.38 0.27
N CYS A 145 38.48 5.13 -0.83
CA CYS A 145 39.11 4.87 -2.11
C CYS A 145 38.82 3.49 -2.72
N THR A 146 37.57 3.06 -2.54
CA THR A 146 36.95 1.91 -3.17
C THR A 146 35.72 2.33 -3.97
N PRO A 147 35.43 1.72 -5.13
CA PRO A 147 34.18 1.97 -5.84
C PRO A 147 32.96 1.61 -4.98
N PRO A 148 31.82 2.32 -5.12
CA PRO A 148 30.58 2.05 -4.39
C PRO A 148 30.17 0.57 -4.38
N SER A 149 29.71 0.07 -3.24
CA SER A 149 29.33 -1.33 -3.05
C SER A 149 28.27 -1.51 -1.96
N CYS A 150 27.20 -2.25 -2.28
CA CYS A 150 26.07 -2.62 -1.41
C CYS A 150 26.40 -3.54 -0.21
N ASP A 151 27.62 -3.50 0.32
CA ASP A 151 28.16 -4.35 1.39
C ASP A 151 29.36 -3.67 2.12
N ASP A 152 29.57 -2.35 1.94
CA ASP A 152 30.74 -1.61 2.45
C ASP A 152 30.47 -0.75 3.70
N GLY A 153 29.19 -0.55 4.06
CA GLY A 153 28.77 0.16 5.26
C GLY A 153 28.72 1.68 5.10
N LEU A 154 28.76 2.20 3.87
CA LEU A 154 28.52 3.60 3.53
C LEU A 154 27.14 3.79 2.88
N ILE A 155 26.78 5.05 2.63
CA ILE A 155 25.75 5.40 1.63
C ILE A 155 26.52 5.92 0.43
N SER A 156 26.46 5.21 -0.69
CA SER A 156 27.35 5.40 -1.84
C SER A 156 26.66 5.19 -3.20
N GLY A 157 27.17 5.84 -4.24
CA GLY A 157 26.67 5.73 -5.61
C GLY A 157 25.17 6.05 -5.77
N LEU A 158 24.34 5.00 -5.93
CA LEU A 158 22.87 5.11 -6.10
C LEU A 158 22.07 4.60 -4.89
N GLU A 159 22.73 4.26 -3.78
CA GLU A 159 22.09 3.84 -2.54
C GLU A 159 21.23 4.97 -1.94
N THR A 160 20.11 4.59 -1.31
CA THR A 160 19.22 5.54 -0.64
C THR A 160 19.33 5.50 0.88
N ASP A 161 19.78 4.37 1.44
CA ASP A 161 20.32 4.25 2.79
C ASP A 161 21.51 3.27 2.77
N VAL A 162 22.14 3.02 3.92
CA VAL A 162 23.40 2.25 3.99
C VAL A 162 23.26 0.86 3.37
N ASP A 163 24.11 0.55 2.39
CA ASP A 163 24.15 -0.71 1.65
C ASP A 163 22.85 -1.10 0.88
N CYS A 164 21.91 -0.16 0.64
CA CYS A 164 20.60 -0.50 0.05
C CYS A 164 19.96 0.58 -0.85
N GLY A 165 18.98 0.17 -1.66
CA GLY A 165 18.24 1.04 -2.58
C GLY A 165 18.91 1.27 -3.94
N GLY A 166 18.18 1.86 -4.88
CA GLY A 166 18.64 2.21 -6.23
C GLY A 166 19.15 1.03 -7.07
N SER A 167 20.45 0.77 -7.02
CA SER A 167 21.11 -0.36 -7.70
C SER A 167 21.32 -1.60 -6.83
N CYS A 168 21.07 -1.48 -5.52
CA CYS A 168 21.26 -2.54 -4.52
C CYS A 168 19.96 -3.34 -4.28
N GLU A 169 19.96 -4.24 -3.30
CA GLU A 169 18.70 -4.81 -2.80
C GLU A 169 17.89 -3.72 -2.06
N GLY A 170 16.57 -3.89 -1.97
CA GLY A 170 15.70 -2.91 -1.32
C GLY A 170 16.00 -2.77 0.17
N CYS A 171 15.90 -1.53 0.67
CA CYS A 171 16.05 -1.15 2.07
C CYS A 171 14.94 -1.73 2.97
N ALA A 172 15.22 -1.86 4.26
CA ALA A 172 14.27 -2.40 5.23
C ALA A 172 13.29 -1.34 5.74
N LEU A 173 12.28 -1.77 6.50
CA LEU A 173 11.30 -0.86 7.10
C LEU A 173 11.97 0.11 8.09
N GLY A 174 11.79 1.41 7.88
CA GLY A 174 12.38 2.49 8.65
C GLY A 174 13.62 3.13 8.01
N ASP A 175 14.17 2.54 6.96
CA ASP A 175 15.32 3.06 6.20
C ASP A 175 14.88 4.08 5.14
N SER A 176 15.83 4.86 4.63
CA SER A 176 15.60 5.97 3.70
C SER A 176 15.42 5.51 2.24
N CYS A 177 14.53 6.19 1.50
CA CYS A 177 14.19 5.86 0.11
C CYS A 177 13.85 7.10 -0.73
N VAL A 178 13.87 6.96 -2.06
CA VAL A 178 13.45 7.99 -3.03
C VAL A 178 12.23 7.54 -3.84
N ASP A 179 12.15 6.25 -4.20
CA ASP A 179 10.97 5.59 -4.75
C ASP A 179 10.71 4.21 -4.11
N SER A 180 9.54 3.62 -4.34
CA SER A 180 9.17 2.34 -3.71
C SER A 180 9.97 1.13 -4.23
N GLY A 181 10.70 1.27 -5.33
CA GLY A 181 11.66 0.27 -5.81
C GLY A 181 12.89 0.18 -4.92
N ASP A 182 13.21 1.25 -4.18
CA ASP A 182 14.28 1.26 -3.18
C ASP A 182 13.94 0.44 -1.93
N CYS A 183 12.70 -0.03 -1.77
CA CYS A 183 12.23 -0.69 -0.55
C CYS A 183 12.02 -2.20 -0.74
N ALA A 184 12.39 -3.02 0.25
CA ALA A 184 12.26 -4.47 0.20
C ALA A 184 10.79 -4.93 0.30
N GLY A 185 10.07 -4.90 -0.83
CA GLY A 185 8.67 -5.33 -0.93
C GLY A 185 7.71 -4.47 -0.10
N SER A 186 8.04 -3.20 0.08
CA SER A 186 7.31 -2.23 0.88
C SER A 186 7.28 -0.87 0.17
N VAL A 187 6.70 0.18 0.76
CA VAL A 187 6.39 1.45 0.09
C VAL A 187 7.31 2.57 0.54
N CYS A 188 7.74 3.44 -0.38
CA CYS A 188 8.47 4.64 -0.01
C CYS A 188 7.50 5.76 0.41
N ALA A 189 7.22 5.85 1.71
CA ALA A 189 6.30 6.84 2.28
C ALA A 189 7.08 7.92 3.05
N ALA A 190 6.94 9.18 2.62
CA ALA A 190 7.65 10.33 3.21
C ALA A 190 9.19 10.19 3.24
N ASN A 191 9.77 9.56 2.20
CA ASN A 191 11.19 9.21 2.05
C ASN A 191 11.70 8.15 3.04
N VAL A 192 10.80 7.34 3.61
CA VAL A 192 11.12 6.22 4.49
C VAL A 192 10.38 4.97 3.98
N CYS A 193 11.06 3.82 3.93
CA CYS A 193 10.42 2.55 3.62
C CYS A 193 9.45 2.16 4.75
N ALA A 194 8.16 2.08 4.42
CA ALA A 194 7.07 1.78 5.32
C ALA A 194 6.16 0.71 4.71
N LEU A 195 5.27 0.12 5.50
CA LEU A 195 4.24 -0.76 4.96
C LEU A 195 3.14 0.07 4.27
N ALA A 196 2.49 -0.53 3.26
CA ALA A 196 1.36 0.10 2.59
C ALA A 196 0.16 0.21 3.53
N LEU A 197 -0.63 1.28 3.43
CA LEU A 197 -1.83 1.47 4.24
C LEU A 197 -2.89 0.39 3.95
N ASP A 198 -3.04 0.03 2.68
CA ASP A 198 -4.01 -0.92 2.16
C ASP A 198 -3.52 -1.55 0.83
N CYS A 199 -4.33 -2.43 0.25
CA CYS A 199 -4.00 -3.11 -1.02
C CYS A 199 -4.07 -2.20 -2.25
N LEU A 200 -4.82 -1.09 -2.19
CA LEU A 200 -4.93 -0.13 -3.28
C LEU A 200 -3.64 0.68 -3.40
N GLU A 201 -3.00 1.03 -2.27
CA GLU A 201 -1.67 1.63 -2.28
C GLU A 201 -0.61 0.66 -2.82
N VAL A 202 -0.60 -0.62 -2.39
CA VAL A 202 0.30 -1.65 -2.96
C VAL A 202 0.20 -1.69 -4.49
N GLN A 203 -1.02 -1.77 -5.04
CA GLN A 203 -1.22 -1.80 -6.49
C GLN A 203 -0.91 -0.47 -7.20
N THR A 204 -1.10 0.66 -6.51
CA THR A 204 -0.79 1.99 -7.07
C THR A 204 0.72 2.17 -7.26
N LEU A 205 1.52 1.57 -6.38
CA LEU A 205 2.98 1.70 -6.37
C LEU A 205 3.67 0.60 -7.20
N ASP A 206 3.16 -0.63 -7.16
CA ASP A 206 3.50 -1.68 -8.13
C ASP A 206 2.25 -2.13 -8.92
N PRO A 207 1.99 -1.52 -10.09
CA PRO A 207 0.91 -1.95 -10.99
C PRO A 207 1.07 -3.37 -11.57
N ALA A 208 2.19 -4.05 -11.31
CA ALA A 208 2.41 -5.45 -11.63
C ALA A 208 2.31 -6.39 -10.41
N ALA A 209 1.97 -5.86 -9.22
CA ALA A 209 1.74 -6.64 -8.02
C ALA A 209 0.69 -7.73 -8.25
N ALA A 210 1.04 -8.97 -7.94
CA ALA A 210 0.15 -10.11 -8.07
C ALA A 210 -0.77 -10.24 -6.84
N SER A 211 -1.94 -10.86 -7.02
CA SER A 211 -2.79 -11.24 -5.88
C SER A 211 -2.06 -12.18 -4.92
N GLY A 212 -2.13 -11.90 -3.63
CA GLY A 212 -1.32 -12.58 -2.60
C GLY A 212 -1.47 -11.95 -1.22
N VAL A 213 -0.78 -12.49 -0.21
CA VAL A 213 -0.77 -11.92 1.14
C VAL A 213 0.31 -10.84 1.26
N TYR A 214 -0.09 -9.66 1.74
CA TYR A 214 0.77 -8.51 2.00
C TYR A 214 0.67 -8.12 3.48
N ALA A 215 1.75 -7.51 3.99
CA ALA A 215 1.72 -6.80 5.27
C ALA A 215 1.28 -5.35 5.03
N LEU A 216 0.28 -4.91 5.79
CA LEU A 216 -0.41 -3.63 5.64
C LEU A 216 -0.46 -2.90 6.99
N ASP A 217 -0.44 -1.58 6.98
CA ASP A 217 -0.32 -0.75 8.17
C ASP A 217 -1.20 0.52 8.04
N PRO A 218 -2.52 0.44 8.33
CA PRO A 218 -3.48 1.49 7.95
C PRO A 218 -3.28 2.87 8.59
N ASP A 219 -2.52 2.99 9.69
CA ASP A 219 -2.11 4.27 10.27
C ASP A 219 -0.63 4.63 9.97
N GLY A 220 0.08 3.78 9.21
CA GLY A 220 1.47 3.96 8.78
C GLY A 220 2.43 4.05 9.97
N MET A 221 3.26 5.11 10.01
CA MET A 221 4.12 5.40 11.18
C MET A 221 3.34 5.90 12.42
N GLY A 222 2.12 5.41 12.62
CA GLY A 222 1.27 5.71 13.75
C GLY A 222 1.67 4.89 14.99
N GLY A 223 0.66 4.38 15.70
CA GLY A 223 0.85 3.66 16.97
C GLY A 223 0.05 2.38 17.09
N ASP A 224 -0.81 2.08 16.12
CA ASP A 224 -1.46 0.80 16.01
C ASP A 224 -0.49 -0.22 15.37
N ALA A 225 -0.93 -1.45 15.14
CA ALA A 225 -0.07 -2.53 14.68
C ALA A 225 -0.44 -2.94 13.25
N SER A 226 0.58 -2.98 12.39
CA SER A 226 0.52 -3.62 11.08
C SER A 226 -0.05 -5.04 11.17
N PHE A 227 -0.78 -5.46 10.13
CA PHE A 227 -1.36 -6.79 10.02
C PHE A 227 -1.14 -7.37 8.62
N SER A 228 -1.45 -8.65 8.44
CA SER A 228 -1.42 -9.27 7.10
C SER A 228 -2.82 -9.50 6.57
N ALA A 229 -2.99 -9.33 5.25
CA ALA A 229 -4.22 -9.69 4.54
C ALA A 229 -3.93 -10.09 3.10
N PHE A 230 -4.84 -10.88 2.51
CA PHE A 230 -4.84 -11.11 1.06
C PHE A 230 -5.29 -9.85 0.32
N CYS A 231 -4.48 -9.42 -0.64
CA CYS A 231 -4.83 -8.44 -1.66
C CYS A 231 -5.28 -9.15 -2.93
N ASP A 232 -6.49 -8.85 -3.40
CA ASP A 232 -6.93 -9.21 -4.76
C ASP A 232 -6.58 -8.06 -5.71
N MET A 233 -5.60 -8.31 -6.58
CA MET A 233 -5.07 -7.37 -7.58
C MET A 233 -5.67 -7.60 -8.97
N ASP A 234 -6.37 -8.71 -9.18
CA ASP A 234 -6.81 -9.17 -10.51
C ASP A 234 -8.28 -8.83 -10.78
N ASN A 235 -9.15 -8.93 -9.76
CA ASN A 235 -10.59 -8.80 -9.93
C ASN A 235 -11.08 -7.35 -9.78
N ASN A 236 -12.05 -6.97 -10.62
CA ASN A 236 -12.77 -5.69 -10.54
C ASN A 236 -11.87 -4.43 -10.45
N GLY A 237 -10.68 -4.50 -11.05
CA GLY A 237 -9.68 -3.43 -11.08
C GLY A 237 -8.56 -3.55 -10.05
N GLY A 238 -8.62 -4.53 -9.15
CA GLY A 238 -7.58 -4.81 -8.15
C GLY A 238 -7.59 -3.90 -6.92
N GLY A 239 -6.55 -4.01 -6.08
CA GLY A 239 -6.36 -3.17 -4.91
C GLY A 239 -7.29 -3.51 -3.73
N TRP A 240 -7.90 -4.70 -3.72
CA TRP A 240 -8.91 -5.07 -2.74
C TRP A 240 -8.31 -5.76 -1.50
N THR A 241 -8.48 -5.18 -0.31
CA THR A 241 -8.05 -5.79 0.95
C THR A 241 -9.12 -6.71 1.53
N LEU A 242 -8.78 -7.99 1.73
CA LEU A 242 -9.63 -8.95 2.43
C LEU A 242 -9.80 -8.54 3.91
N VAL A 243 -11.05 -8.43 4.38
CA VAL A 243 -11.36 -8.08 5.78
C VAL A 243 -12.27 -9.07 6.50
N LEU A 244 -13.06 -9.86 5.76
CA LEU A 244 -13.95 -10.88 6.32
C LEU A 244 -13.95 -12.15 5.46
N LYS A 245 -13.93 -13.30 6.13
CA LYS A 245 -14.11 -14.65 5.61
C LYS A 245 -15.17 -15.37 6.44
N ALA A 246 -16.28 -15.79 5.83
CA ALA A 246 -17.43 -16.38 6.53
C ALA A 246 -17.91 -17.68 5.84
N ASN A 247 -18.11 -18.73 6.64
CA ASN A 247 -18.50 -20.05 6.14
C ASN A 247 -19.97 -20.31 6.49
N GLY A 248 -20.85 -20.38 5.48
CA GLY A 248 -22.28 -20.62 5.72
C GLY A 248 -22.61 -21.97 6.37
N SER A 249 -21.63 -22.89 6.50
CA SER A 249 -21.80 -24.18 7.18
C SER A 249 -21.62 -24.10 8.71
N THR A 250 -21.19 -22.96 9.24
CA THR A 250 -20.97 -22.73 10.68
C THR A 250 -22.00 -21.72 11.22
N PRO A 251 -22.21 -21.66 12.56
CA PRO A 251 -23.08 -20.67 13.18
C PRO A 251 -22.39 -19.30 13.41
N THR A 252 -21.19 -19.09 12.85
CA THR A 252 -20.40 -17.86 12.97
C THR A 252 -20.94 -16.78 12.04
N PHE A 253 -20.83 -15.51 12.44
CA PHE A 253 -21.29 -14.35 11.68
C PHE A 253 -22.78 -14.40 11.29
N THR A 254 -23.63 -15.13 12.03
CA THR A 254 -25.10 -15.04 11.86
C THR A 254 -25.59 -13.61 12.09
N TYR A 255 -26.81 -13.28 11.66
CA TYR A 255 -27.33 -11.91 11.77
C TYR A 255 -27.20 -11.29 13.16
N HIS A 256 -27.40 -12.08 14.22
CA HIS A 256 -27.36 -11.60 15.61
C HIS A 256 -25.98 -11.74 16.29
N ASP A 257 -24.95 -12.17 15.55
CA ASP A 257 -23.60 -12.35 16.10
C ASP A 257 -23.02 -10.99 16.56
N PRO A 258 -22.46 -10.87 17.78
CA PRO A 258 -21.80 -9.64 18.21
C PRO A 258 -20.53 -9.30 17.40
N LEU A 259 -19.92 -10.26 16.67
CA LEU A 259 -18.72 -10.04 15.86
C LEU A 259 -18.87 -8.97 14.78
N TRP A 260 -20.10 -8.64 14.36
CA TRP A 260 -20.35 -7.56 13.41
C TRP A 260 -20.10 -6.17 14.01
N THR A 261 -20.34 -5.98 15.31
CA THR A 261 -20.43 -4.66 15.97
C THR A 261 -19.56 -4.57 17.23
N ASN A 262 -18.52 -5.39 17.32
CA ASN A 262 -17.52 -5.35 18.39
C ASN A 262 -16.09 -5.27 17.81
N ASP A 263 -15.12 -5.04 18.68
CA ASP A 263 -13.69 -5.03 18.39
C ASP A 263 -13.05 -6.44 18.31
N GLN A 264 -13.81 -7.49 18.65
CA GLN A 264 -13.28 -8.85 18.71
C GLN A 264 -13.02 -9.36 17.29
N LEU A 265 -11.77 -9.73 17.01
CA LEU A 265 -11.35 -10.35 15.76
C LEU A 265 -11.57 -11.86 15.81
N LEU A 266 -11.50 -12.51 14.65
CA LEU A 266 -11.61 -13.96 14.52
C LEU A 266 -10.48 -14.43 13.61
N ASN A 267 -9.65 -15.36 14.09
CA ASN A 267 -8.52 -15.92 13.34
C ASN A 267 -7.70 -14.82 12.64
N GLU A 268 -7.29 -13.79 13.38
CA GLU A 268 -6.58 -12.61 12.87
C GLU A 268 -5.26 -12.96 12.15
N ASP A 269 -4.61 -14.06 12.57
CA ASP A 269 -3.41 -14.63 11.94
C ASP A 269 -3.68 -15.53 10.72
N ALA A 270 -4.89 -15.50 10.14
CA ALA A 270 -5.26 -16.29 8.94
C ALA A 270 -5.47 -15.39 7.70
N PRO A 271 -4.42 -14.73 7.17
CA PRO A 271 -4.52 -13.72 6.11
C PRO A 271 -4.76 -14.31 4.72
N ASP A 272 -4.37 -15.58 4.49
CA ASP A 272 -4.52 -16.28 3.22
C ASP A 272 -5.99 -16.29 2.77
N PHE A 273 -6.25 -16.15 1.47
CA PHE A 273 -7.60 -16.30 0.94
C PHE A 273 -7.95 -17.78 0.75
N ASP A 274 -8.15 -18.46 1.87
CA ASP A 274 -8.55 -19.86 2.01
C ASP A 274 -9.99 -19.99 2.53
N HIS A 275 -10.42 -21.21 2.82
CA HIS A 275 -11.73 -21.49 3.44
C HIS A 275 -11.80 -21.31 4.97
N THR A 276 -10.77 -20.79 5.63
CA THR A 276 -10.76 -20.55 7.08
C THR A 276 -11.52 -19.27 7.40
N GLU A 277 -12.54 -19.33 8.26
CA GLU A 277 -13.27 -18.12 8.69
C GLU A 277 -12.34 -17.13 9.37
N ALA A 278 -12.49 -15.83 9.10
CA ALA A 278 -11.71 -14.78 9.73
C ALA A 278 -12.44 -13.44 9.73
N LYS A 279 -12.10 -12.59 10.69
CA LYS A 279 -12.36 -11.15 10.70
C LYS A 279 -11.02 -10.51 11.03
N LEU A 280 -10.40 -9.91 10.01
CA LEU A 280 -9.02 -9.42 10.07
C LEU A 280 -8.98 -7.98 10.61
N PRO A 281 -7.84 -7.51 11.16
CA PRO A 281 -7.71 -6.17 11.74
C PRO A 281 -8.22 -5.03 10.84
N GLY A 282 -8.01 -5.11 9.52
CA GLY A 282 -8.52 -4.13 8.54
C GLY A 282 -10.03 -3.89 8.58
N TRP A 283 -10.83 -4.81 9.12
CA TRP A 283 -12.26 -4.58 9.41
C TRP A 283 -12.50 -3.38 10.35
N LEU A 284 -11.58 -3.15 11.28
CA LEU A 284 -11.64 -2.09 12.29
C LEU A 284 -11.02 -0.78 11.77
N SER A 285 -9.93 -0.86 11.00
CA SER A 285 -9.00 0.25 10.74
C SER A 285 -8.94 0.76 9.29
N ILE A 286 -9.26 -0.03 8.27
CA ILE A 286 -9.20 0.42 6.88
C ILE A 286 -10.46 1.22 6.54
N SER A 287 -10.26 2.50 6.20
CA SER A 287 -11.26 3.33 5.51
C SER A 287 -11.31 2.98 4.03
N PHE A 288 -12.49 3.04 3.41
CA PHE A 288 -12.71 2.64 2.03
C PHE A 288 -13.80 3.49 1.37
N ASP A 289 -13.79 3.50 0.03
CA ASP A 289 -14.84 4.09 -0.81
C ASP A 289 -15.68 3.01 -1.55
N GLN A 290 -15.20 1.76 -1.59
CA GLN A 290 -15.90 0.62 -2.21
C GLN A 290 -15.78 -0.67 -1.39
N ILE A 291 -16.80 -1.52 -1.51
CA ILE A 291 -16.86 -2.86 -0.93
C ILE A 291 -17.05 -3.89 -2.05
N MET A 292 -16.23 -4.94 -2.08
CA MET A 292 -16.43 -6.11 -2.95
C MET A 292 -16.91 -7.30 -2.13
N VAL A 293 -18.06 -7.85 -2.49
CA VAL A 293 -18.67 -9.02 -1.84
C VAL A 293 -18.55 -10.21 -2.79
N GLY A 294 -17.86 -11.26 -2.35
CA GLY A 294 -17.70 -12.50 -3.09
C GLY A 294 -18.46 -13.66 -2.44
N LEU A 295 -19.09 -14.52 -3.24
CA LEU A 295 -19.66 -15.80 -2.78
C LEU A 295 -19.22 -16.96 -3.68
N GLU A 296 -18.79 -18.07 -3.06
CA GLU A 296 -18.57 -19.36 -3.75
C GLU A 296 -19.77 -20.29 -3.48
N TYR A 297 -20.34 -20.84 -4.56
CA TYR A 297 -21.32 -21.91 -4.48
C TYR A 297 -21.18 -22.90 -5.66
N PRO A 298 -21.13 -24.23 -5.41
CA PRO A 298 -21.03 -24.88 -4.10
C PRO A 298 -19.62 -24.75 -3.50
N ILE A 299 -19.53 -24.76 -2.16
CA ILE A 299 -18.26 -24.66 -1.44
C ILE A 299 -17.30 -25.79 -1.83
N ASN A 300 -16.05 -25.47 -2.19
CA ASN A 300 -15.01 -26.42 -2.54
C ASN A 300 -13.75 -26.27 -1.66
N VAL A 301 -13.81 -26.84 -0.45
CA VAL A 301 -12.72 -26.86 0.56
C VAL A 301 -11.41 -27.57 0.13
N ASN A 302 -11.25 -27.93 -1.14
CA ASN A 302 -10.00 -28.46 -1.71
C ASN A 302 -9.45 -27.54 -2.83
N GLN A 303 -9.99 -26.32 -2.95
CA GLN A 303 -9.60 -25.33 -3.94
C GLN A 303 -9.46 -23.98 -3.25
N ASP A 304 -8.22 -23.61 -2.98
CA ASP A 304 -7.84 -22.29 -2.49
C ASP A 304 -6.98 -21.60 -3.57
N PRO A 305 -7.25 -20.33 -3.93
CA PRO A 305 -8.35 -19.51 -3.43
C PRO A 305 -9.74 -19.98 -3.91
N PRO A 306 -10.82 -19.70 -3.15
CA PRO A 306 -12.20 -20.04 -3.51
C PRO A 306 -12.62 -19.47 -4.87
N ASN A 307 -13.47 -20.20 -5.61
CA ASN A 307 -13.98 -19.77 -6.90
C ASN A 307 -15.22 -18.86 -6.76
N MET A 308 -14.97 -17.61 -6.38
CA MET A 308 -16.00 -16.62 -6.13
C MET A 308 -16.68 -16.09 -7.41
N ASN A 309 -17.96 -15.75 -7.28
CA ASN A 309 -18.57 -14.67 -8.08
C ASN A 309 -18.60 -13.41 -7.21
N TYR A 310 -18.38 -12.23 -7.82
CA TYR A 310 -18.28 -10.96 -7.10
C TYR A 310 -19.33 -9.94 -7.55
N ILE A 311 -19.72 -9.07 -6.61
CA ILE A 311 -20.31 -7.75 -6.90
C ILE A 311 -19.50 -6.67 -6.21
N VAL A 312 -19.56 -5.45 -6.74
CA VAL A 312 -18.96 -4.25 -6.15
C VAL A 312 -20.07 -3.28 -5.76
N ILE A 313 -19.91 -2.68 -4.58
CA ILE A 313 -20.82 -1.74 -3.96
C ILE A 313 -20.03 -0.44 -3.73
N ASP A 314 -20.50 0.67 -4.29
CA ASP A 314 -19.95 2.01 -4.04
C ASP A 314 -20.51 2.52 -2.70
N GLU A 315 -19.70 2.56 -1.64
CA GLU A 315 -20.09 3.05 -0.31
C GLU A 315 -18.86 3.45 0.50
N ALA A 316 -18.83 4.70 0.99
CA ALA A 316 -17.66 5.31 1.62
C ALA A 316 -17.78 5.38 3.14
N GLN A 317 -16.89 4.71 3.87
CA GLN A 317 -16.95 4.58 5.33
C GLN A 317 -15.57 4.58 6.00
N PRO A 318 -15.47 5.04 7.27
CA PRO A 318 -14.20 5.00 8.02
C PRO A 318 -13.68 3.59 8.32
N SER A 319 -14.58 2.59 8.42
CA SER A 319 -14.25 1.16 8.44
C SER A 319 -15.50 0.28 8.40
N MET A 320 -15.34 -1.03 8.22
CA MET A 320 -16.47 -1.97 8.21
C MET A 320 -17.13 -2.06 9.58
N PHE A 321 -16.35 -1.92 10.66
CA PHE A 321 -16.88 -1.76 12.01
C PHE A 321 -17.73 -0.49 12.17
N ALA A 322 -17.32 0.64 11.59
CA ALA A 322 -18.12 1.85 11.61
C ALA A 322 -19.45 1.64 10.87
N LEU A 323 -19.41 1.11 9.64
CA LEU A 323 -20.59 0.78 8.83
C LEU A 323 -21.56 -0.16 9.56
N MET A 324 -21.06 -1.27 10.09
CA MET A 324 -21.89 -2.31 10.73
C MET A 324 -22.42 -1.89 12.10
N SER A 325 -21.83 -0.87 12.73
CA SER A 325 -22.34 -0.27 13.97
C SER A 325 -23.44 0.77 13.73
N LEU A 326 -23.76 1.10 12.47
CA LEU A 326 -24.92 1.93 12.14
C LEU A 326 -26.21 1.12 12.26
N ASP A 327 -27.20 1.69 12.96
CA ASP A 327 -28.59 1.20 12.99
C ASP A 327 -29.36 1.75 11.77
N LEU A 328 -28.81 1.52 10.57
CA LEU A 328 -29.31 2.04 9.31
C LEU A 328 -29.47 0.91 8.28
N GLN A 329 -30.68 0.78 7.74
CA GLN A 329 -30.95 0.04 6.52
C GLN A 329 -30.43 0.85 5.33
N LEU A 330 -29.15 0.73 5.03
CA LEU A 330 -28.57 1.34 3.83
C LEU A 330 -28.95 0.49 2.62
N VAL A 331 -29.88 0.98 1.80
CA VAL A 331 -30.26 0.29 0.55
C VAL A 331 -29.31 0.70 -0.57
N THR A 332 -28.43 -0.22 -0.94
CA THR A 332 -27.37 -0.02 -1.93
C THR A 332 -27.88 -0.05 -3.37
N ALA A 333 -27.09 0.48 -4.32
CA ALA A 333 -27.53 0.70 -5.70
C ALA A 333 -27.59 -0.57 -6.57
N ASN A 334 -27.05 -1.70 -6.11
CA ASN A 334 -26.99 -2.95 -6.87
C ASN A 334 -28.37 -3.59 -7.06
N THR A 335 -28.61 -4.12 -8.25
CA THR A 335 -29.88 -4.74 -8.63
C THR A 335 -30.04 -6.15 -8.08
N ARG A 336 -31.28 -6.63 -8.07
CA ARG A 336 -31.62 -8.05 -7.85
C ARG A 336 -30.80 -8.98 -8.72
N GLU A 337 -30.63 -8.66 -10.01
CA GLU A 337 -29.86 -9.48 -10.95
C GLU A 337 -28.39 -9.60 -10.55
N GLU A 338 -27.78 -8.51 -10.06
CA GLU A 338 -26.39 -8.51 -9.57
C GLU A 338 -26.26 -9.37 -8.31
N TRP A 339 -27.12 -9.18 -7.30
CA TRP A 339 -27.11 -10.01 -6.10
C TRP A 339 -27.41 -11.50 -6.41
N LYS A 340 -28.30 -11.80 -7.36
CA LYS A 340 -28.55 -13.18 -7.82
C LYS A 340 -27.38 -13.76 -8.61
N SER A 341 -26.52 -12.94 -9.22
CA SER A 341 -25.35 -13.40 -9.97
C SER A 341 -24.28 -14.03 -9.08
N LEU A 342 -24.23 -13.65 -7.80
CA LEU A 342 -23.31 -14.23 -6.81
C LEU A 342 -23.48 -15.75 -6.64
N ILE A 343 -24.73 -16.24 -6.72
CA ILE A 343 -25.04 -17.67 -6.56
C ILE A 343 -25.83 -18.17 -7.77
N ALA A 344 -25.17 -18.96 -8.62
CA ALA A 344 -25.78 -19.60 -9.77
C ALA A 344 -26.95 -20.52 -9.35
N GLY A 345 -28.15 -20.24 -9.86
CA GLY A 345 -29.36 -20.99 -9.49
C GLY A 345 -30.00 -20.56 -8.17
N SER A 346 -29.63 -19.38 -7.66
CA SER A 346 -30.35 -18.61 -6.64
C SER A 346 -31.86 -18.47 -6.94
N SER A 347 -32.62 -18.16 -5.90
CA SER A 347 -34.07 -18.03 -5.92
C SER A 347 -34.50 -16.93 -4.98
N LEU A 348 -35.51 -16.16 -5.36
CA LEU A 348 -36.12 -15.08 -4.57
C LEU A 348 -37.61 -15.00 -4.92
N GLU A 349 -38.46 -14.54 -4.00
CA GLU A 349 -39.87 -14.26 -4.28
C GLU A 349 -40.08 -13.10 -5.25
N THR A 350 -41.28 -13.06 -5.82
CA THR A 350 -41.61 -12.21 -6.98
C THR A 350 -41.84 -10.73 -6.64
N SER A 351 -41.88 -10.42 -5.35
CA SER A 351 -41.68 -9.10 -4.72
C SER A 351 -41.35 -9.37 -3.23
N ILE A 352 -41.11 -8.41 -2.33
CA ILE A 352 -40.65 -7.03 -2.45
C ILE A 352 -39.20 -6.98 -1.92
N GLU A 353 -38.28 -6.45 -2.72
CA GLU A 353 -36.80 -6.56 -2.54
C GLU A 353 -36.17 -5.50 -1.63
N GLU A 354 -35.08 -5.84 -0.95
CA GLU A 354 -34.15 -4.87 -0.32
C GLU A 354 -32.70 -5.36 -0.43
N GLY A 355 -31.76 -4.51 -0.87
CA GLY A 355 -30.31 -4.80 -1.03
C GLY A 355 -29.46 -4.06 0.02
N GLY A 356 -28.36 -4.68 0.48
CA GLY A 356 -28.08 -4.73 1.91
C GLY A 356 -26.96 -3.87 2.50
N PHE A 357 -26.45 -4.38 3.63
CA PHE A 357 -25.92 -3.72 4.84
C PHE A 357 -27.00 -3.64 5.95
N ASN A 358 -26.92 -4.56 6.93
CA ASN A 358 -27.78 -4.64 8.14
C ASN A 358 -29.32 -4.53 7.92
N ILE A 359 -29.92 -5.38 7.07
CA ILE A 359 -31.34 -5.24 6.67
C ILE A 359 -32.28 -6.31 7.27
N HIS A 360 -33.40 -5.81 7.81
CA HIS A 360 -34.46 -6.57 8.49
C HIS A 360 -35.76 -5.74 8.67
N PRO A 361 -36.85 -5.98 7.90
CA PRO A 361 -38.19 -5.47 8.22
C PRO A 361 -39.18 -6.59 8.61
N ALA A 362 -40.30 -6.22 9.25
CA ALA A 362 -41.03 -7.10 10.17
C ALA A 362 -42.59 -6.90 10.14
N PRO A 363 -43.39 -7.59 10.98
CA PRO A 363 -43.35 -7.41 12.43
C PRO A 363 -43.18 -8.71 13.25
N GLU A 364 -42.21 -8.68 14.17
CA GLU A 364 -42.02 -9.57 15.33
C GLU A 364 -41.58 -11.04 15.13
N GLN A 365 -41.48 -11.62 13.92
CA GLN A 365 -40.80 -12.93 13.76
C GLN A 365 -40.15 -13.23 12.38
N TYR A 366 -39.35 -12.27 11.92
CA TYR A 366 -38.08 -12.38 11.16
C TYR A 366 -37.89 -13.11 9.81
N ALA A 367 -37.17 -12.40 8.95
CA ALA A 367 -35.87 -12.85 8.43
C ALA A 367 -34.90 -11.64 8.27
N ALA A 368 -33.57 -11.80 8.35
CA ALA A 368 -32.58 -10.69 8.39
C ALA A 368 -31.24 -10.94 7.62
N VAL A 369 -30.51 -9.91 7.16
CA VAL A 369 -29.18 -10.00 6.47
C VAL A 369 -28.17 -8.98 7.01
N ARG A 370 -26.85 -9.25 7.03
CA ARG A 370 -25.84 -8.24 7.39
C ARG A 370 -24.96 -7.71 6.24
N ILE A 371 -24.73 -8.48 5.18
CA ILE A 371 -24.42 -7.95 3.84
C ILE A 371 -25.17 -8.83 2.84
N GLY A 372 -26.07 -8.27 2.02
CA GLY A 372 -26.96 -9.14 1.26
C GLY A 372 -28.13 -8.48 0.56
N MET A 373 -29.23 -9.22 0.45
CA MET A 373 -30.55 -8.79 0.05
C MET A 373 -31.62 -9.70 0.68
N ILE A 374 -32.88 -9.27 0.63
CA ILE A 374 -34.13 -10.00 0.97
C ILE A 374 -35.17 -9.76 -0.14
N ALA A 375 -36.16 -10.66 -0.33
CA ALA A 375 -37.39 -10.30 -1.04
C ALA A 375 -38.65 -11.05 -0.55
N ASP A 376 -39.66 -10.38 0.03
CA ASP A 376 -40.80 -11.01 0.76
C ASP A 376 -42.18 -10.57 0.19
N ASP A 377 -43.14 -11.49 -0.06
CA ASP A 377 -44.36 -11.29 -0.88
C ASP A 377 -45.68 -11.64 -0.14
N ASP A 378 -46.52 -10.65 0.25
CA ASP A 378 -47.90 -10.94 0.67
C ASP A 378 -48.95 -9.88 0.26
N ALA A 379 -49.95 -10.34 -0.52
CA ALA A 379 -51.24 -9.67 -0.65
C ALA A 379 -52.44 -10.60 -0.98
N VAL A 380 -52.27 -11.94 -1.11
CA VAL A 380 -53.38 -12.84 -1.50
C VAL A 380 -53.32 -14.24 -0.84
N MET A 381 -53.85 -14.31 0.38
CA MET A 381 -54.27 -15.52 1.16
C MET A 381 -53.29 -16.13 2.18
N ASN A 382 -53.42 -15.70 3.44
CA ASN A 382 -53.58 -16.53 4.66
C ASN A 382 -53.08 -18.00 4.63
N CYS A 383 -51.79 -18.23 4.36
CA CYS A 383 -50.99 -19.25 5.05
C CYS A 383 -49.45 -19.11 4.86
N CYS A 384 -48.92 -17.88 4.95
CA CYS A 384 -47.47 -17.57 4.99
C CYS A 384 -47.14 -16.41 5.96
N ASN A 385 -47.39 -16.56 7.27
CA ASN A 385 -47.03 -15.53 8.27
C ASN A 385 -45.53 -15.56 8.66
N THR A 386 -44.64 -15.78 7.69
CA THR A 386 -43.23 -16.14 7.94
C THR A 386 -42.37 -15.54 6.82
N PRO A 387 -41.45 -14.60 7.10
CA PRO A 387 -40.69 -13.92 6.05
C PRO A 387 -39.75 -14.86 5.30
N ASP A 388 -39.80 -14.80 3.97
CA ASP A 388 -39.00 -15.64 3.08
C ASP A 388 -38.02 -14.80 2.21
N SER A 389 -37.11 -15.50 1.51
CA SER A 389 -36.04 -15.03 0.59
C SER A 389 -34.93 -14.08 1.07
N ARG A 390 -33.65 -14.51 0.98
CA ARG A 390 -32.46 -13.65 1.17
C ARG A 390 -31.13 -14.25 0.68
N ILE A 391 -30.14 -13.41 0.36
CA ILE A 391 -28.72 -13.78 0.13
C ILE A 391 -27.82 -12.59 0.54
N GLY A 392 -26.82 -12.66 1.41
CA GLY A 392 -26.40 -13.80 2.23
C GLY A 392 -24.95 -13.73 2.70
N ILE A 393 -24.54 -12.72 3.47
CA ILE A 393 -23.56 -12.86 4.57
C ILE A 393 -24.21 -12.32 5.86
N GLY A 394 -24.25 -13.13 6.91
CA GLY A 394 -25.08 -12.90 8.11
C GLY A 394 -26.59 -12.95 7.88
N GLY A 395 -27.07 -13.89 7.06
CA GLY A 395 -28.49 -14.23 6.96
C GLY A 395 -29.08 -14.83 8.25
N HIS A 396 -30.40 -14.73 8.43
CA HIS A 396 -31.22 -15.62 9.27
C HIS A 396 -32.72 -15.57 8.89
N GLY A 397 -33.49 -16.60 9.25
CA GLY A 397 -34.96 -16.68 9.20
C GLY A 397 -35.46 -17.67 10.26
N THR A 398 -36.77 -17.99 10.32
CA THR A 398 -37.32 -18.56 11.59
C THR A 398 -38.51 -19.52 11.54
N THR A 399 -39.05 -19.89 10.38
CA THR A 399 -40.03 -21.00 10.31
C THR A 399 -39.83 -21.85 9.05
N CYS A 400 -40.63 -22.90 8.84
CA CYS A 400 -40.54 -23.80 7.68
C CYS A 400 -39.27 -24.70 7.59
N ASN A 401 -38.65 -25.01 8.74
CA ASN A 401 -37.37 -25.71 8.87
C ASN A 401 -36.17 -24.96 8.26
N ASP A 402 -36.24 -23.63 8.20
CA ASP A 402 -35.12 -22.79 7.79
C ASP A 402 -33.89 -22.99 8.71
N PRO A 403 -32.71 -23.33 8.16
CA PRO A 403 -31.48 -23.41 8.94
C PRO A 403 -30.84 -22.03 9.13
N ASN A 404 -30.51 -21.69 10.38
CA ASN A 404 -29.83 -20.45 10.77
C ASN A 404 -28.38 -20.37 10.23
N PHE A 405 -28.21 -20.12 8.95
CA PHE A 405 -26.91 -20.03 8.28
C PHE A 405 -26.58 -18.59 7.87
N SER A 406 -25.33 -18.19 8.08
CA SER A 406 -24.84 -16.85 7.77
C SER A 406 -24.73 -16.60 6.26
N THR A 407 -24.29 -17.59 5.48
CA THR A 407 -23.77 -17.31 4.14
C THR A 407 -24.50 -18.08 3.03
N GLY A 408 -25.16 -17.35 2.13
CA GLY A 408 -25.84 -17.89 0.94
C GLY A 408 -27.37 -17.96 0.96
N ASN A 409 -27.96 -18.36 -0.17
CA ASN A 409 -29.36 -18.12 -0.54
C ASN A 409 -30.37 -19.00 0.22
N PHE A 410 -31.39 -18.36 0.80
CA PHE A 410 -32.70 -18.98 1.05
C PHE A 410 -33.82 -18.27 0.27
N ALA A 411 -34.93 -18.96 -0.04
CA ALA A 411 -36.21 -18.41 -0.56
C ALA A 411 -37.33 -19.43 -0.49
N GLY A 412 -38.57 -18.96 -0.27
CA GLY A 412 -39.69 -19.80 0.16
C GLY A 412 -40.90 -19.82 -0.78
N CYS A 413 -42.09 -19.60 -0.23
CA CYS A 413 -43.36 -19.84 -0.90
C CYS A 413 -43.67 -18.84 -2.04
N SER A 414 -43.61 -19.35 -3.28
CA SER A 414 -43.77 -18.60 -4.55
C SER A 414 -42.47 -18.01 -5.11
N ALA A 415 -41.31 -18.46 -4.62
CA ALA A 415 -40.01 -18.09 -5.15
C ALA A 415 -39.81 -18.41 -6.65
N ASP A 416 -39.13 -17.50 -7.36
CA ASP A 416 -38.96 -17.48 -8.82
C ASP A 416 -38.26 -18.71 -9.42
N ASN A 417 -37.50 -19.44 -8.60
CA ASN A 417 -36.80 -20.67 -8.93
C ASN A 417 -37.10 -21.80 -7.91
N GLY A 418 -38.20 -21.67 -7.16
CA GLY A 418 -38.64 -22.59 -6.11
C GLY A 418 -37.77 -22.53 -4.84
N VAL A 419 -38.09 -23.40 -3.87
CA VAL A 419 -37.39 -23.43 -2.57
C VAL A 419 -35.93 -23.86 -2.75
N LYS A 420 -34.99 -23.07 -2.21
CA LYS A 420 -33.55 -23.32 -2.28
C LYS A 420 -32.91 -23.11 -0.90
N PHE A 421 -32.03 -24.02 -0.51
CA PHE A 421 -31.13 -23.87 0.64
C PHE A 421 -29.69 -23.96 0.10
N LEU A 422 -29.08 -22.82 -0.23
CA LEU A 422 -27.76 -22.77 -0.88
C LEU A 422 -26.72 -22.21 0.09
N THR A 423 -26.15 -23.09 0.92
CA THR A 423 -25.03 -22.77 1.78
C THR A 423 -23.79 -22.43 0.94
N ALA A 424 -23.29 -21.20 1.07
CA ALA A 424 -22.15 -20.67 0.34
C ALA A 424 -20.98 -20.37 1.28
N TYR A 425 -19.81 -20.15 0.69
CA TYR A 425 -18.68 -19.50 1.36
C TYR A 425 -18.65 -18.04 0.92
N GLY A 426 -18.28 -17.11 1.80
CA GLY A 426 -18.34 -15.68 1.53
C GLY A 426 -17.13 -14.92 2.02
N ALA A 427 -16.76 -13.90 1.25
CA ALA A 427 -15.68 -12.99 1.58
C ALA A 427 -16.09 -11.54 1.33
N VAL A 428 -15.52 -10.64 2.13
CA VAL A 428 -15.70 -9.20 1.99
C VAL A 428 -14.33 -8.57 1.87
N PHE A 429 -14.18 -7.74 0.84
CA PHE A 429 -13.01 -6.93 0.59
C PHE A 429 -13.41 -5.46 0.55
N VAL A 430 -12.45 -4.58 0.82
CA VAL A 430 -12.60 -3.12 0.81
C VAL A 430 -11.47 -2.45 0.05
N ARG A 431 -11.70 -1.26 -0.51
CA ARG A 431 -10.68 -0.35 -1.08
C ARG A 431 -11.17 1.10 -1.18
#